data_AF-A0A2T5EJG6-F1
#
_entry.id   AF-A0A2T5EJG6-F1
#
_cell.length_a   1.000
_cell.length_b   1.000
_cell.length_c   1.000
_cell.angle_alpha   90.00
_cell.angle_beta   90.00
_cell.angle_gamma   90.00
#
_symmetry.space_group_name_H-M   'P 1'
#
loop_
_entity.id
_entity.type
_entity.pdbx_description
1 polymer ?
#
loop_
_entity_poly.entity_id
_entity_poly.type
_entity_poly.pdbx_seq_one_letter_code
_entity_poly.pdbx_strand_id
1 'polypeptide(L)'
;MNTVHFCGYDCNVIKTKYRNQQVALELVASATENNAQKGIFPGEPFCVATVCLPDFKFKTNQSAIRDYSELAGILDVLEEAKIVKRTGQLLPTGYVFVPVVNILI
;
A
#
# COMPACT_ATOMS: atom_id res chain seq x y z
N MET A 1 0.06 5.62 -14.65
CA MET A 1 0.80 5.41 -13.39
C MET A 1 -0.10 5.87 -12.26
N ASN A 2 -0.24 5.08 -11.20
CA ASN A 2 -1.11 5.43 -10.07
C ASN A 2 -0.28 6.17 -9.03
N THR A 3 -0.15 7.48 -9.22
CA THR A 3 0.56 8.35 -8.28
C THR A 3 -0.38 8.73 -7.15
N VAL A 4 0.10 8.63 -5.92
CA VAL A 4 -0.60 9.02 -4.70
C VAL A 4 0.24 10.00 -3.90
N HIS A 5 -0.40 10.83 -3.08
CA HIS A 5 0.29 11.72 -2.15
C HIS A 5 0.18 11.14 -0.74
N PHE A 6 1.30 10.81 -0.11
CA PHE A 6 1.32 10.22 1.23
C PHE A 6 2.50 10.75 2.05
N CYS A 7 2.24 11.15 3.29
CA CYS A 7 3.23 11.73 4.21
C CYS A 7 4.06 12.89 3.62
N GLY A 8 3.48 13.69 2.71
CA GLY A 8 4.16 14.83 2.07
C GLY A 8 4.99 14.48 0.85
N TYR A 9 4.94 13.24 0.36
CA TYR A 9 5.68 12.75 -0.80
C TYR A 9 4.74 12.23 -1.88
N ASP A 10 5.15 12.37 -3.13
CA ASP A 10 4.42 11.81 -4.27
C ASP A 10 4.97 10.42 -4.58
N CYS A 11 4.14 9.38 -4.52
CA CYS A 11 4.56 8.01 -4.67
C CYS A 11 3.84 7.31 -5.82
N ASN A 12 4.56 6.58 -6.64
CA ASN A 12 3.97 5.61 -7.56
C ASN A 12 3.68 4.30 -6.81
N VAL A 13 2.49 3.75 -6.99
CA VAL A 13 2.15 2.43 -6.43
C VAL A 13 2.48 1.32 -7.42
N ILE A 14 3.33 0.39 -6.98
CA ILE A 14 3.76 -0.79 -7.73
C ILE A 14 3.11 -2.02 -7.13
N LYS A 15 2.51 -2.84 -8.01
CA LYS A 15 1.98 -4.15 -7.65
C LYS A 15 3.06 -5.21 -7.79
N THR A 16 3.33 -5.92 -6.70
CA THR A 16 4.28 -7.04 -6.64
C THR A 16 3.65 -8.21 -5.86
N LYS A 17 4.46 -9.20 -5.46
CA LYS A 17 4.01 -10.35 -4.68
C LYS A 17 5.00 -10.68 -3.58
N TYR A 18 4.48 -11.02 -2.42
CA TYR A 18 5.22 -11.73 -1.38
C TYR A 18 5.53 -13.16 -1.83
N ARG A 19 6.45 -13.83 -1.13
CA ARG A 19 6.85 -15.22 -1.41
C ARG A 19 5.67 -16.21 -1.37
N ASN A 20 4.68 -15.96 -0.52
CA ASN A 20 3.43 -16.75 -0.41
C ASN A 20 2.40 -16.44 -1.52
N GLN A 21 2.78 -15.71 -2.57
CA GLN A 21 1.93 -15.26 -3.68
C GLN A 21 0.86 -14.21 -3.33
N GLN A 22 0.78 -13.77 -2.07
CA GLN A 22 -0.07 -12.66 -1.68
C GLN A 22 0.38 -11.38 -2.41
N VAL A 23 -0.59 -10.59 -2.89
CA VAL A 23 -0.30 -9.31 -3.56
C VAL A 23 0.31 -8.32 -2.56
N ALA A 24 1.42 -7.70 -2.97
CA ALA A 24 2.03 -6.59 -2.26
C ALA A 24 1.87 -5.30 -3.06
N LEU A 25 1.67 -4.19 -2.33
CA LEU A 25 1.64 -2.84 -2.91
C LEU A 25 2.82 -2.08 -2.32
N GLU A 26 3.76 -1.69 -3.17
CA GLU A 26 4.93 -0.90 -2.80
C GLU A 26 4.75 0.53 -3.27
N LEU A 27 5.06 1.49 -2.42
CA LEU A 27 5.15 2.89 -2.78
C LEU A 27 6.62 3.22 -3.03
N VAL A 28 6.90 3.78 -4.21
CA VAL A 28 8.22 4.30 -4.57
C VAL A 28 8.09 5.76 -4.96
N ALA A 29 9.14 6.55 -4.72
CA ALA A 29 9.14 7.97 -5.06
C ALA A 29 8.83 8.18 -6.55
N SER A 30 7.90 9.10 -6.83
CA SER A 30 7.55 9.49 -8.18
C SER A 30 8.47 10.61 -8.69
N ALA A 31 8.56 10.77 -10.00
CA ALA A 31 9.33 11.81 -10.65
C ALA A 31 8.53 13.12 -10.73
N THR A 32 8.36 13.79 -9.58
CA THR A 32 7.66 15.09 -9.47
C THR A 32 8.62 16.19 -9.05
N GLU A 33 8.28 17.44 -9.38
CA GLU A 33 9.03 18.62 -8.92
C GLU A 33 9.02 18.74 -7.38
N ASN A 34 7.90 18.39 -6.73
CA ASN A 34 7.79 18.38 -5.28
C ASN A 34 8.80 17.42 -4.62
N ASN A 35 8.96 16.20 -5.16
CA ASN A 35 9.97 15.27 -4.68
C ASN A 35 11.40 15.75 -4.99
N ALA A 36 11.63 16.30 -6.18
CA ALA A 36 12.94 16.81 -6.58
C ALA A 36 13.42 17.96 -5.68
N GLN A 37 12.53 18.89 -5.29
CA GLN A 37 12.82 19.97 -4.36
C GLN A 37 13.19 19.46 -2.94
N LYS A 38 12.73 18.27 -2.58
CA LYS A 38 13.06 17.58 -1.32
C LYS A 38 14.31 16.69 -1.43
N GLY A 39 14.95 16.64 -2.60
CA GLY A 39 16.12 15.79 -2.86
C GLY A 39 15.80 14.29 -2.92
N ILE A 40 14.54 13.93 -3.18
CA ILE A 40 14.10 12.54 -3.31
C ILE A 40 14.26 12.10 -4.77
N PHE A 41 14.88 10.95 -4.98
CA PHE A 41 15.16 10.43 -6.31
C PHE A 41 14.04 9.49 -6.78
N PRO A 42 13.64 9.56 -8.05
CA PRO A 42 12.59 8.68 -8.58
C PRO A 42 12.94 7.19 -8.43
N GLY A 43 11.97 6.40 -7.97
CA GLY A 43 12.13 4.97 -7.75
C GLY A 43 12.69 4.59 -6.37
N GLU A 44 13.08 5.57 -5.53
CA GLU A 44 13.48 5.27 -4.16
C GLU A 44 12.33 4.60 -3.38
N PRO A 45 12.62 3.53 -2.61
CA PRO A 45 11.60 2.83 -1.85
C PRO A 45 11.07 3.70 -0.71
N PHE A 46 9.75 3.85 -0.62
CA PHE A 46 9.09 4.59 0.45
C PHE A 46 8.55 3.65 1.52
N CYS A 47 7.61 2.77 1.15
CA CYS A 47 7.06 1.76 2.06
C CYS A 47 6.37 0.62 1.31
N VAL A 48 6.10 -0.48 2.01
CA VAL A 48 5.15 -1.52 1.56
C VAL A 48 3.83 -1.31 2.29
N ALA A 49 2.76 -1.00 1.55
CA ALA A 49 1.45 -0.66 2.10
C ALA A 49 0.66 -1.88 2.59
N THR A 50 1.08 -3.10 2.25
CA THR A 50 0.42 -4.32 2.69
C THR A 50 1.16 -5.01 3.83
N VAL A 51 0.47 -5.90 4.56
CA VAL A 51 1.09 -6.82 5.53
C VAL A 51 1.09 -8.23 4.97
N CYS A 52 2.23 -8.92 4.96
CA CYS A 52 2.31 -10.34 4.61
C CYS A 52 1.67 -11.21 5.71
N LEU A 53 0.59 -11.92 5.39
CA LEU A 53 -0.08 -12.85 6.31
C LEU A 53 0.01 -14.27 5.73
N PRO A 54 1.09 -15.02 6.01
CA PRO A 54 1.34 -16.33 5.40
C PRO A 54 0.26 -17.37 5.72
N ASP A 55 -0.37 -17.28 6.89
CA ASP A 55 -1.38 -18.23 7.35
C ASP A 55 -2.78 -17.92 6.81
N PHE A 56 -2.98 -16.73 6.22
CA PHE A 56 -4.26 -16.32 5.65
C PHE A 56 -4.27 -16.47 4.13
N LYS A 57 -5.21 -17.25 3.62
CA LYS A 57 -5.42 -17.42 2.17
C LYS A 57 -6.32 -16.32 1.62
N PHE A 58 -5.72 -15.31 1.02
CA PHE A 58 -6.44 -14.27 0.28
C PHE A 58 -7.07 -14.82 -1.00
N LYS A 59 -8.22 -14.23 -1.40
CA LYS A 59 -8.73 -14.41 -2.77
C LYS A 59 -7.81 -13.73 -3.78
N THR A 60 -7.97 -14.07 -5.05
CA THR A 60 -7.29 -13.38 -6.15
C THR A 60 -7.48 -11.87 -6.04
N ASN A 61 -6.39 -11.11 -6.19
CA ASN A 61 -6.38 -9.65 -6.05
C ASN A 61 -6.90 -9.15 -4.69
N GLN A 62 -6.68 -9.89 -3.60
CA GLN A 62 -6.88 -9.38 -2.25
C GLN A 62 -5.58 -9.31 -1.47
N SER A 63 -5.53 -8.38 -0.52
CA SER A 63 -4.44 -8.27 0.46
C SER A 63 -4.94 -7.57 1.73
N ALA A 64 -4.08 -7.47 2.74
CA ALA A 64 -4.33 -6.70 3.95
C ALA A 64 -3.44 -5.45 3.98
N ILE A 65 -4.01 -4.30 4.32
CA ILE A 65 -3.31 -3.01 4.33
C ILE A 65 -2.75 -2.71 5.73
N ARG A 66 -1.51 -2.23 5.77
CA ARG A 66 -0.79 -1.80 6.96
C ARG A 66 -1.21 -0.37 7.32
N ASP A 67 -2.46 -0.20 7.76
CA ASP A 67 -3.03 1.12 8.09
C ASP A 67 -2.86 1.46 9.58
N TYR A 68 -1.60 1.53 10.05
CA TYR A 68 -1.27 1.81 11.46
C TYR A 68 0.17 2.33 11.60
N SER A 69 0.50 2.89 12.77
CA SER A 69 1.81 3.47 13.10
C SER A 69 2.26 4.49 12.04
N GLU A 70 3.47 4.33 11.47
CA GLU A 70 4.05 5.24 10.48
C GLU A 70 3.25 5.28 9.17
N LEU A 71 2.37 4.29 8.95
CA LEU A 71 1.57 4.16 7.74
C LEU A 71 0.07 4.45 7.98
N ALA A 72 -0.29 5.01 9.13
CA ALA A 72 -1.67 5.40 9.41
C ALA A 72 -2.19 6.39 8.34
N GLY A 73 -3.37 6.12 7.79
CA GLY A 73 -4.02 6.90 6.73
C GLY A 73 -3.69 6.42 5.31
N ILE A 74 -2.80 5.44 5.13
CA ILE A 74 -2.41 4.96 3.80
C ILE A 74 -3.58 4.30 3.06
N LEU A 75 -4.51 3.66 3.78
CA LEU A 75 -5.65 3.01 3.16
C LEU A 75 -6.59 4.02 2.48
N ASP A 76 -6.84 5.16 3.13
CA ASP A 76 -7.70 6.21 2.57
C ASP A 76 -7.10 6.75 1.28
N VAL A 77 -5.80 7.05 1.29
CA VAL A 77 -5.06 7.52 0.11
C VAL A 77 -5.16 6.53 -1.06
N LEU A 78 -4.99 5.23 -0.80
CA LEU A 78 -5.07 4.19 -1.83
C LEU A 78 -6.50 3.99 -2.35
N GLU A 79 -7.51 4.14 -1.50
CA GLU A 79 -8.92 4.00 -1.89
C GLU A 79 -9.40 5.21 -2.69
N GLU A 80 -9.05 6.43 -2.29
CA GLU A 80 -9.32 7.67 -3.03
C GLU A 80 -8.71 7.64 -4.43
N ALA A 81 -7.49 7.09 -4.55
CA ALA A 81 -6.80 6.90 -5.83
C ALA A 81 -7.36 5.71 -6.66
N LYS A 82 -8.40 5.01 -6.17
CA LYS A 82 -9.02 3.84 -6.82
C LYS A 82 -8.02 2.70 -7.10
N ILE A 83 -7.02 2.56 -6.23
CA ILE A 83 -6.02 1.48 -6.30
C ILE A 83 -6.52 0.26 -5.52
N VAL A 84 -7.22 0.50 -4.43
CA VAL A 84 -7.84 -0.53 -3.60
C VAL A 84 -9.30 -0.21 -3.31
N LYS A 85 -10.04 -1.22 -2.83
CA LYS A 85 -11.40 -1.06 -2.30
C LYS A 85 -11.55 -1.90 -1.03
N ARG A 86 -12.01 -1.30 0.05
CA ARG A 86 -12.34 -1.99 1.31
C ARG A 86 -13.35 -3.11 1.07
N THR A 87 -13.12 -4.26 1.70
CA THR A 87 -14.08 -5.38 1.68
C THR A 87 -15.03 -5.37 2.88
N GLY A 88 -14.74 -4.54 3.90
CA GLY A 88 -15.39 -4.58 5.21
C GLY A 88 -14.84 -5.65 6.15
N GLN A 89 -13.92 -6.50 5.70
CA GLN A 89 -13.27 -7.51 6.53
C GLN A 89 -12.04 -6.95 7.23
N LEU A 90 -11.87 -7.30 8.50
CA LEU A 90 -10.67 -7.05 9.31
C LEU A 90 -10.05 -8.37 9.74
N LEU A 91 -8.72 -8.46 9.73
CA LEU A 91 -7.98 -9.64 10.20
C LEU A 91 -7.14 -9.31 11.43
N PRO A 92 -7.19 -10.11 12.51
CA PRO A 92 -6.31 -9.92 13.65
C PRO A 92 -4.89 -10.37 13.31
N THR A 93 -3.89 -9.57 13.66
CA THR A 93 -2.46 -9.92 13.56
C THR A 93 -1.79 -10.16 14.92
N GLY A 94 -2.59 -10.22 15.98
CA GLY A 94 -2.16 -10.40 17.37
C GLY A 94 -2.05 -9.08 18.15
N TYR A 95 -1.67 -7.98 17.48
CA TYR A 95 -1.55 -6.65 18.11
C TYR A 95 -2.59 -5.65 17.59
N VAL A 96 -2.91 -5.74 16.29
CA VAL A 96 -3.83 -4.83 15.61
C VAL A 96 -4.74 -5.61 14.67
N PHE A 97 -5.82 -4.96 14.25
CA PHE A 97 -6.65 -5.44 13.16
C PHE A 97 -6.21 -4.76 11.87
N VAL A 98 -6.00 -5.55 10.81
CA VAL A 98 -5.64 -5.02 9.49
C VAL A 98 -6.83 -5.16 8.52
N PRO A 99 -7.19 -4.09 7.79
CA PRO A 99 -8.27 -4.12 6.80
C PRO A 99 -7.88 -4.92 5.57
N VAL A 100 -8.79 -5.79 5.14
CA VAL A 100 -8.70 -6.52 3.88
C VAL A 100 -9.28 -5.67 2.75
N VAL A 101 -8.59 -5.66 1.62
CA VAL A 101 -8.98 -4.89 0.44
C VAL A 101 -8.96 -5.75 -0.82
N ASN A 102 -9.77 -5.37 -1.80
CA ASN A 102 -9.58 -5.76 -3.18
C ASN A 102 -8.59 -4.80 -3.85
N ILE A 103 -7.66 -5.33 -4.64
CA ILE A 103 -6.71 -4.60 -5.45
C ILE A 103 -7.33 -4.39 -6.84
N LEU A 104 -7.36 -3.15 -7.32
CA LEU A 104 -8.06 -2.74 -8.55
C LEU A 104 -7.13 -2.57 -9.76
N ILE A 105 -5.82 -2.68 -9.56
CA ILE A 105 -4.76 -2.44 -10.55
C ILE A 105 -3.96 -3.70 -10.86
#